data_AF-A0A1Q7HZ71-F1
#
_entry.id   AF-A0A1Q7HZ71-F1
#
_cell.length_a   1.000
_cell.length_b   1.000
_cell.length_c   1.000
_cell.angle_alpha   90.00
_cell.angle_beta   90.00
_cell.angle_gamma   90.00
#
_symmetry.space_group_name_H-M   'P 1'
#
loop_
_entity.id
_entity.type
_entity.pdbx_description
1 polymer ?
#
loop_
_entity_poly.entity_id
_entity_poly.type
_entity_poly.pdbx_seq_one_letter_code
_entity_poly.pdbx_strand_id
1 'polypeptide(L)'
;MSVVEAGIPVVAAQADACPLCASHQTKPAVAPAAKSDVAFPWFLAMTAAVVIASVGIGPDRFFGIGAVTGIGAGALLAVRAVRRAMRIRDGVHADAVRALNENADDRVAMVIKQFEWAVNDVVKLKREHERAQVTADLLVVQGRARERHIRKIERDLAEARERVTTLTSQRSASDRAELDQAGEATDDNVRAWWGLHTAGGVSRLELECDMSQRPTRIRITDRFGELKIKSMTAMHSGDGSLTFAIGEPPADLVAALETGRDAGYRFEALCQYEWRPVRLIDTGRRTKIVQDRQGRLFRVNDADAIARMTTFNPFDLTSDSAQLTLN
;
A
#
# COMPACT_ATOMS: atom_id res chain seq x y z
N MET A 1 -13.17 9.12 -29.64
CA MET A 1 -12.31 8.41 -28.66
C MET A 1 -12.33 6.94 -29.06
N SER A 2 -11.24 6.49 -29.65
CA SER A 2 -11.09 5.16 -30.26
C SER A 2 -10.97 4.09 -29.20
N VAL A 3 -11.82 3.07 -29.31
CA VAL A 3 -11.75 1.82 -28.55
C VAL A 3 -10.45 1.14 -28.94
N VAL A 4 -9.53 1.00 -27.98
CA VAL A 4 -8.33 0.18 -28.15
C VAL A 4 -8.75 -1.27 -27.96
N GLU A 5 -9.12 -1.88 -29.08
CA GLU A 5 -9.24 -3.33 -29.22
C GLU A 5 -7.86 -3.94 -28.97
N ALA A 6 -7.68 -4.54 -27.78
CA ALA A 6 -6.54 -5.37 -27.48
C ALA A 6 -6.64 -6.65 -28.33
N GLY A 7 -6.19 -6.55 -29.57
CA GLY A 7 -5.96 -7.70 -30.43
C GLY A 7 -4.91 -8.59 -29.78
N ILE A 8 -5.36 -9.72 -29.24
CA ILE A 8 -4.50 -10.84 -28.94
C ILE A 8 -4.02 -11.36 -30.30
N PRO A 9 -2.72 -11.27 -30.65
CA PRO A 9 -2.25 -11.92 -31.85
C PRO A 9 -2.36 -13.43 -31.61
N VAL A 10 -3.33 -14.07 -32.27
CA VAL A 10 -3.32 -15.52 -32.43
C VAL A 10 -2.14 -15.83 -33.33
N VAL A 11 -0.98 -16.00 -32.71
CA VAL A 11 0.22 -16.52 -33.38
C VAL A 11 -0.07 -17.98 -33.68
N ALA A 12 -0.66 -18.23 -34.85
CA ALA A 12 -0.55 -19.49 -35.54
C ALA A 12 0.91 -19.65 -36.00
N ALA A 13 1.81 -19.94 -35.07
CA ALA A 13 3.17 -20.34 -35.39
C ALA A 13 3.53 -21.61 -34.62
N GLN A 14 3.94 -22.60 -35.40
CA GLN A 14 4.62 -23.83 -35.00
C GLN A 14 3.77 -24.91 -34.34
N ALA A 15 2.95 -25.56 -35.17
CA ALA A 15 2.59 -26.97 -34.98
C ALA A 15 3.84 -27.90 -34.90
N ASP A 16 5.03 -27.40 -35.28
CA ASP A 16 6.32 -28.09 -35.13
C ASP A 16 6.93 -27.99 -33.71
N ALA A 17 6.34 -27.20 -32.80
CA ALA A 17 6.86 -26.98 -31.46
C ALA A 17 6.05 -27.70 -30.36
N CYS A 18 5.23 -28.70 -30.72
CA CYS A 18 4.61 -29.55 -29.71
C CYS A 18 5.55 -30.73 -29.37
N PRO A 19 6.26 -30.73 -28.22
CA PRO A 19 7.15 -31.82 -27.84
C PRO A 19 6.42 -33.16 -27.68
N LEU A 20 5.09 -33.13 -27.48
CA LEU A 20 4.23 -34.32 -27.44
C LEU A 20 4.00 -34.92 -28.84
N CYS A 21 3.99 -34.11 -29.90
CA CYS A 21 3.82 -34.61 -31.28
C CYS A 21 5.13 -35.20 -31.84
N ALA A 22 6.27 -34.61 -31.49
CA ALA A 22 7.59 -35.13 -31.89
C ALA A 22 7.91 -36.51 -31.28
N SER A 23 7.44 -36.79 -30.05
CA SER A 23 7.62 -38.09 -29.39
C SER A 23 6.72 -39.21 -29.93
N HIS A 24 5.65 -38.87 -30.67
CA HIS A 24 4.79 -39.86 -31.33
C HIS A 24 5.31 -40.31 -32.70
N GLN A 25 6.16 -39.51 -33.36
CA GLN A 25 6.70 -39.85 -34.69
C GLN A 25 7.90 -40.81 -34.64
N THR A 26 8.58 -40.96 -33.50
CA THR A 26 9.79 -41.79 -33.37
C THR A 26 9.53 -43.23 -32.94
N LYS A 27 8.27 -43.71 -32.90
CA LYS A 27 8.02 -45.14 -32.78
C LYS A 27 8.35 -45.80 -34.12
N PRO A 28 9.41 -46.61 -34.25
CA PRO A 28 9.59 -47.41 -35.45
C PRO A 28 8.33 -48.26 -35.62
N ALA A 29 7.78 -48.26 -36.85
CA ALA A 29 6.70 -49.15 -37.22
C ALA A 29 7.11 -50.56 -36.80
N VAL A 30 6.48 -51.09 -35.76
CA VAL A 30 6.65 -52.49 -35.37
C VAL A 30 6.12 -53.26 -36.57
N ALA A 31 7.03 -53.82 -37.37
CA ALA A 31 6.67 -54.68 -38.49
C ALA A 31 5.60 -55.67 -37.99
N PRO A 32 4.49 -55.87 -38.72
CA PRO A 32 3.50 -56.84 -38.32
C PRO A 32 4.26 -58.14 -38.12
N ALA A 33 4.26 -58.65 -36.88
CA ALA A 33 4.94 -59.88 -36.56
C ALA A 33 4.46 -60.90 -37.59
N ALA A 34 5.34 -61.28 -38.52
CA ALA A 34 5.02 -62.29 -39.49
C ALA A 34 4.50 -63.46 -38.67
N LYS A 35 3.23 -63.84 -38.89
CA LYS A 35 2.70 -65.12 -38.46
C LYS A 35 3.52 -66.16 -39.22
N SER A 36 4.77 -66.36 -38.81
CA SER A 36 5.52 -67.52 -39.22
C SER A 36 4.76 -68.67 -38.58
N ASP A 37 4.27 -69.58 -39.41
CA ASP A 37 3.65 -70.81 -38.97
C ASP A 37 4.71 -71.61 -38.22
N VAL A 38 4.91 -71.28 -36.94
CA VAL A 38 5.85 -71.94 -36.03
C VAL A 38 5.61 -73.45 -36.03
N ALA A 39 4.40 -73.90 -36.37
CA ALA A 39 4.03 -75.30 -36.43
C ALA A 39 4.48 -76.03 -37.72
N PHE A 40 4.68 -75.32 -38.85
CA PHE A 40 5.04 -75.93 -40.14
C PHE A 40 6.30 -76.80 -40.10
N PRO A 41 7.44 -76.36 -39.52
CA PRO A 41 8.64 -77.21 -39.46
C PRO A 41 8.47 -78.43 -38.54
N TRP A 42 7.66 -78.32 -37.48
CA TRP A 42 7.38 -79.46 -36.59
C TRP A 42 6.48 -80.50 -37.26
N PHE A 43 5.48 -80.07 -38.04
CA PHE A 43 4.66 -80.98 -38.83
C PHE A 43 5.48 -81.71 -39.90
N LEU A 44 6.39 -81.02 -40.58
CA LEU A 44 7.28 -81.62 -41.58
C LEU A 44 8.24 -82.65 -40.94
N ALA A 45 8.79 -82.35 -39.76
CA ALA A 45 9.65 -83.27 -39.01
C ALA A 45 8.89 -84.50 -38.48
N MET A 46 7.67 -84.30 -37.96
CA MET A 46 6.81 -85.40 -37.50
C MET A 46 6.40 -86.33 -38.64
N THR A 47 6.02 -85.77 -39.80
CA THR A 47 5.64 -86.58 -40.97
C THR A 47 6.83 -87.38 -41.51
N ALA A 48 8.02 -86.79 -41.62
CA ALA A 48 9.23 -87.50 -42.00
C ALA A 48 9.58 -88.65 -41.01
N ALA A 49 9.47 -88.39 -39.70
CA ALA A 49 9.73 -89.41 -38.68
C ALA A 49 8.72 -90.57 -38.69
N VAL A 50 7.44 -90.28 -38.97
CA VAL A 50 6.39 -91.30 -39.14
C VAL A 50 6.63 -92.16 -40.38
N VAL A 51 7.03 -91.55 -41.51
CA VAL A 51 7.38 -92.28 -42.73
C VAL A 51 8.54 -93.25 -42.48
N ILE A 52 9.61 -92.78 -41.83
CA ILE A 52 10.78 -93.62 -41.46
C ILE A 52 10.37 -94.78 -40.53
N ALA A 53 9.51 -94.52 -39.56
CA ALA A 53 9.01 -95.56 -38.64
C ALA A 53 8.14 -96.62 -39.33
N SER A 54 7.39 -96.23 -40.38
CA SER A 54 6.46 -97.13 -41.10
C SER A 54 7.13 -98.07 -42.10
N VAL A 55 8.27 -97.70 -42.68
CA VAL A 55 8.94 -98.44 -43.76
C VAL A 55 10.05 -99.37 -43.27
N GLY A 56 10.65 -99.12 -42.09
CA GLY A 56 11.74 -99.94 -41.55
C GLY A 56 11.32 -101.37 -41.16
N ILE A 57 12.19 -102.37 -41.38
CA ILE A 57 12.02 -103.75 -40.91
C ILE A 57 13.20 -104.05 -39.97
N GLY A 58 12.94 -104.18 -38.66
CA GLY A 58 13.97 -104.48 -37.65
C GLY A 58 14.14 -103.37 -36.57
N PRO A 59 15.31 -103.30 -35.88
CA PRO A 59 15.53 -102.41 -34.74
C PRO A 59 15.40 -100.91 -35.07
N ASP A 60 15.46 -100.54 -36.35
CA ASP A 60 15.28 -99.16 -36.85
C ASP A 60 13.90 -98.55 -36.51
N ARG A 61 12.89 -99.39 -36.25
CA ARG A 61 11.56 -98.92 -35.78
C ARG A 61 11.63 -98.25 -34.41
N PHE A 62 12.52 -98.71 -33.53
CA PHE A 62 12.69 -98.11 -32.20
C PHE A 62 13.29 -96.70 -32.31
N PHE A 63 14.17 -96.46 -33.27
CA PHE A 63 14.70 -95.12 -33.58
C PHE A 63 13.61 -94.18 -34.11
N GLY A 64 12.73 -94.67 -35.00
CA GLY A 64 11.60 -93.89 -35.51
C GLY A 64 10.62 -93.46 -34.42
N ILE A 65 10.26 -94.38 -33.51
CA ILE A 65 9.39 -94.07 -32.36
C ILE A 65 10.05 -93.07 -31.40
N GLY A 66 11.35 -93.22 -31.14
CA GLY A 66 12.14 -92.26 -30.36
C GLY A 66 12.18 -90.87 -30.99
N ALA A 67 12.32 -90.77 -32.32
CA ALA A 67 12.32 -89.50 -33.03
C ALA A 67 10.95 -88.81 -32.97
N VAL A 68 9.85 -89.53 -33.21
CA VAL A 68 8.49 -88.97 -33.13
C VAL A 68 8.18 -88.46 -31.72
N THR A 69 8.53 -89.23 -30.68
CA THR A 69 8.31 -88.81 -29.29
C THR A 69 9.16 -87.62 -28.90
N GLY A 70 10.43 -87.56 -29.32
CA GLY A 70 11.32 -86.42 -29.09
C GLY A 70 10.85 -85.15 -29.78
N ILE A 71 10.45 -85.24 -31.06
CA ILE A 71 9.94 -84.10 -31.84
C ILE A 71 8.60 -83.62 -31.25
N GLY A 72 7.70 -84.54 -30.87
CA GLY A 72 6.44 -84.20 -30.22
C GLY A 72 6.62 -83.51 -28.87
N ALA A 73 7.55 -84.01 -28.04
CA ALA A 73 7.89 -83.37 -26.77
C ALA A 73 8.51 -81.97 -26.97
N GLY A 74 9.40 -81.82 -27.96
CA GLY A 74 9.98 -80.53 -28.35
C GLY A 74 8.94 -79.52 -28.81
N ALA A 75 8.00 -79.93 -29.68
CA ALA A 75 6.91 -79.09 -30.15
C ALA A 75 6.00 -78.65 -28.99
N LEU A 76 5.67 -79.54 -28.05
CA LEU A 76 4.86 -79.22 -26.89
C LEU A 76 5.55 -78.21 -25.96
N LEU A 77 6.86 -78.36 -25.73
CA LEU A 77 7.64 -77.40 -24.95
C LEU A 77 7.72 -76.04 -25.66
N ALA A 78 7.91 -76.02 -26.99
CA ALA A 78 7.93 -74.79 -27.77
C ALA A 78 6.58 -74.06 -27.72
N VAL A 79 5.46 -74.76 -27.92
CA VAL A 79 4.11 -74.18 -27.82
C VAL A 79 3.84 -73.67 -26.40
N ARG A 80 4.28 -74.41 -25.36
CA ARG A 80 4.12 -73.97 -23.97
C ARG A 80 4.96 -72.73 -23.65
N ALA A 81 6.18 -72.65 -24.19
CA ALA A 81 7.04 -71.47 -24.05
C ALA A 81 6.42 -70.25 -24.76
N VAL A 82 5.93 -70.41 -26.00
CA VAL A 82 5.26 -69.34 -26.76
C VAL A 82 3.99 -68.87 -26.05
N ARG A 83 3.15 -69.78 -25.56
CA ARG A 83 1.94 -69.42 -24.79
C ARG A 83 2.25 -68.73 -23.46
N ARG A 84 3.38 -69.03 -22.83
CA ARG A 84 3.86 -68.29 -21.65
C ARG A 84 4.33 -66.90 -22.05
N ALA A 85 5.12 -66.78 -23.11
CA ALA A 85 5.60 -65.51 -23.63
C ALA A 85 4.46 -64.58 -24.07
N MET A 86 3.42 -65.11 -24.74
CA MET A 86 2.23 -64.35 -25.11
C MET A 86 1.47 -63.83 -23.88
N ARG A 87 1.22 -64.68 -22.86
CA ARG A 87 0.54 -64.23 -21.64
C ARG A 87 1.31 -63.16 -20.87
N ILE A 88 2.64 -63.28 -20.81
CA ILE A 88 3.49 -62.25 -20.19
C ILE A 88 3.41 -60.96 -21.01
N ARG A 89 3.47 -61.05 -22.34
CA ARG A 89 3.35 -59.91 -23.25
C ARG A 89 1.98 -59.23 -23.11
N ASP A 90 0.89 -59.99 -23.07
CA ASP A 90 -0.47 -59.46 -22.94
C ASP A 90 -0.67 -58.79 -21.58
N GLY A 91 -0.10 -59.35 -20.50
CA GLY A 91 -0.08 -58.73 -19.18
C GLY A 91 0.68 -57.40 -19.18
N VAL A 92 1.88 -57.37 -19.76
CA VAL A 92 2.68 -56.13 -19.88
C VAL A 92 1.96 -55.07 -20.71
N HIS A 93 1.27 -55.44 -21.79
CA HIS A 93 0.47 -54.49 -22.57
C HIS A 93 -0.73 -53.96 -21.79
N ALA A 94 -1.44 -54.82 -21.05
CA ALA A 94 -2.55 -54.41 -20.22
C ALA A 94 -2.10 -53.45 -19.10
N ASP A 95 -0.98 -53.75 -18.44
CA ASP A 95 -0.38 -52.91 -17.41
C ASP A 95 0.08 -51.55 -17.98
N ALA A 96 0.70 -51.55 -19.17
CA ALA A 96 1.13 -50.33 -19.84
C ALA A 96 -0.06 -49.44 -20.24
N VAL A 97 -1.14 -50.03 -20.78
CA VAL A 97 -2.37 -49.28 -21.11
C VAL A 97 -3.02 -48.72 -19.85
N ARG A 98 -3.06 -49.49 -18.76
CA ARG A 98 -3.59 -49.03 -17.48
C ARG A 98 -2.78 -47.86 -16.92
N ALA A 99 -1.45 -47.96 -16.90
CA ALA A 99 -0.58 -46.88 -16.42
C ALA A 99 -0.70 -45.60 -17.28
N LEU A 100 -0.90 -45.74 -18.59
CA LEU A 100 -1.16 -44.61 -19.49
C LEU A 100 -2.52 -43.94 -19.21
N ASN A 101 -3.56 -44.73 -18.94
CA ASN A 101 -4.87 -44.21 -18.56
C ASN A 101 -4.83 -43.49 -17.21
N GLU A 102 -4.18 -44.08 -16.20
CA GLU A 102 -4.01 -43.45 -14.88
C GLU A 102 -3.26 -42.10 -14.99
N ASN A 103 -2.20 -42.03 -15.80
CA ASN A 103 -1.50 -40.77 -16.07
C ASN A 103 -2.36 -39.76 -16.84
N ALA A 104 -3.21 -40.23 -17.78
CA ALA A 104 -4.15 -39.36 -18.47
C ALA A 104 -5.20 -38.79 -17.50
N ASP A 105 -5.75 -39.62 -16.61
CA ASP A 105 -6.71 -39.21 -15.57
C ASP A 105 -6.08 -38.22 -14.59
N ASP A 106 -4.84 -38.44 -14.15
CA ASP A 106 -4.10 -37.52 -13.29
C ASP A 106 -3.89 -36.15 -13.94
N ARG A 107 -3.55 -36.12 -15.23
CA ARG A 107 -3.42 -34.87 -15.99
C ARG A 107 -4.75 -34.14 -16.12
N VAL A 108 -5.83 -34.86 -16.42
CA VAL A 108 -7.19 -34.29 -16.50
C VAL A 108 -7.61 -33.73 -15.13
N ALA A 109 -7.35 -34.45 -14.04
CA ALA A 109 -7.65 -33.99 -12.70
C ALA A 109 -6.86 -32.71 -12.32
N MET A 110 -5.59 -32.62 -12.73
CA MET A 110 -4.81 -31.40 -12.53
C MET A 110 -5.40 -30.22 -13.31
N VAL A 111 -5.76 -30.42 -14.58
CA VAL A 111 -6.36 -29.37 -15.42
C VAL A 111 -7.70 -28.90 -14.85
N ILE A 112 -8.55 -29.81 -14.37
CA ILE A 112 -9.82 -29.45 -13.71
C ILE A 112 -9.57 -28.55 -12.50
N LYS A 113 -8.58 -28.89 -11.65
CA LYS A 113 -8.20 -28.04 -10.49
C LYS A 113 -7.68 -26.67 -10.92
N GLN A 114 -6.91 -26.60 -12.01
CA GLN A 114 -6.44 -25.32 -12.56
C GLN A 114 -7.61 -24.46 -13.03
N PHE A 115 -8.59 -25.04 -13.72
CA PHE A 115 -9.79 -24.33 -14.14
C PHE A 115 -10.63 -23.88 -12.96
N GLU A 116 -10.78 -24.70 -11.93
CA GLU A 116 -11.47 -24.33 -10.70
C GLU A 116 -10.82 -23.11 -10.04
N TRP A 117 -9.48 -23.10 -9.93
CA TRP A 117 -8.75 -21.97 -9.36
C TRP A 117 -8.89 -20.71 -10.22
N ALA A 118 -8.77 -20.84 -11.55
CA ALA A 118 -8.93 -19.73 -12.48
C ALA A 118 -10.35 -19.14 -12.44
N VAL A 119 -11.39 -19.98 -12.40
CA VAL A 119 -12.79 -19.52 -12.30
C VAL A 119 -13.02 -18.81 -10.97
N ASN A 120 -12.51 -19.36 -9.86
CA ASN A 120 -12.62 -18.70 -8.55
C ASN A 120 -11.91 -17.34 -8.54
N ASP A 121 -10.75 -17.25 -9.20
CA ASP A 121 -10.01 -16.00 -9.31
C ASP A 121 -10.75 -14.95 -10.15
N VAL A 122 -11.35 -15.35 -11.29
CA VAL A 122 -12.19 -14.46 -12.10
C VAL A 122 -13.41 -13.96 -11.31
N VAL A 123 -14.07 -14.83 -10.54
CA VAL A 123 -15.19 -14.42 -9.68
C VAL A 123 -14.73 -13.45 -8.60
N LYS A 124 -13.55 -13.67 -8.02
CA LYS A 124 -12.96 -12.77 -7.02
C LYS A 124 -12.64 -11.40 -7.63
N LEU A 125 -11.96 -11.36 -8.78
CA LEU A 125 -11.64 -10.15 -9.51
C LEU A 125 -12.90 -9.38 -9.92
N LYS A 126 -13.94 -10.07 -10.36
CA LYS A 126 -15.23 -9.43 -10.68
C LYS A 126 -15.84 -8.75 -9.45
N ARG A 127 -15.86 -9.43 -8.29
CA ARG A 127 -16.36 -8.84 -7.04
C ARG A 127 -15.52 -7.65 -6.58
N GLU A 128 -14.21 -7.71 -6.74
CA GLU A 128 -13.31 -6.59 -6.42
C GLU A 128 -13.53 -5.41 -7.35
N HIS A 129 -13.74 -5.66 -8.65
CA HIS A 129 -14.09 -4.64 -9.62
C HIS A 129 -15.43 -3.96 -9.30
N GLU A 130 -16.47 -4.74 -8.99
CA GLU A 130 -17.78 -4.22 -8.57
C GLU A 130 -17.65 -3.34 -7.31
N ARG A 131 -16.86 -3.77 -6.31
CA ARG A 131 -16.58 -2.94 -5.12
C ARG A 131 -15.86 -1.64 -5.46
N ALA A 132 -14.84 -1.69 -6.33
CA ALA A 132 -14.11 -0.52 -6.77
C ALA A 132 -14.97 0.45 -7.58
N GLN A 133 -15.91 -0.07 -8.37
CA GLN A 133 -16.87 0.74 -9.11
C GLN A 133 -17.83 1.46 -8.17
N VAL A 134 -18.37 0.75 -7.17
CA VAL A 134 -19.26 1.36 -6.16
C VAL A 134 -18.55 2.47 -5.38
N THR A 135 -17.28 2.27 -5.00
CA THR A 135 -16.52 3.32 -4.31
C THR A 135 -16.23 4.52 -5.22
N ALA A 136 -15.92 4.29 -6.49
CA ALA A 136 -15.75 5.36 -7.47
C ALA A 136 -17.03 6.20 -7.63
N ASP A 137 -18.18 5.54 -7.77
CA ASP A 137 -19.48 6.21 -7.89
C ASP A 137 -19.81 7.04 -6.65
N LEU A 138 -19.53 6.51 -5.45
CA LEU A 138 -19.70 7.22 -4.19
C LEU A 138 -18.82 8.47 -4.12
N LEU A 139 -17.55 8.37 -4.54
CA LEU A 139 -16.62 9.51 -4.58
C LEU A 139 -17.07 10.58 -5.58
N VAL A 140 -17.64 10.18 -6.72
CA VAL A 140 -18.21 11.13 -7.69
C VAL A 140 -19.41 11.88 -7.09
N VAL A 141 -20.30 11.17 -6.38
CA VAL A 141 -21.45 11.80 -5.70
C VAL A 141 -20.98 12.76 -4.59
N GLN A 142 -20.00 12.34 -3.78
CA GLN A 142 -19.40 13.21 -2.76
C GLN A 142 -18.69 14.42 -3.39
N GLY A 143 -17.99 14.24 -4.51
CA GLY A 143 -17.37 15.32 -5.28
C GLY A 143 -18.39 16.35 -5.73
N ARG A 144 -19.53 15.91 -6.29
CA ARG A 144 -20.64 16.80 -6.68
C ARG A 144 -21.26 17.51 -5.48
N ALA A 145 -21.37 16.85 -4.32
CA ALA A 145 -21.86 17.48 -3.10
C ALA A 145 -20.90 18.56 -2.58
N ARG A 146 -19.59 18.28 -2.55
CA ARG A 146 -18.54 19.23 -2.18
C ARG A 146 -18.50 20.42 -3.13
N GLU A 147 -18.61 20.19 -4.43
CA GLU A 147 -18.66 21.26 -5.44
C GLU A 147 -19.84 22.23 -5.20
N ARG A 148 -21.04 21.69 -4.89
CA ARG A 148 -22.19 22.54 -4.51
C ARG A 148 -21.93 23.34 -3.24
N HIS A 149 -21.25 22.75 -2.26
CA HIS A 149 -20.87 23.41 -1.02
C HIS A 149 -19.85 24.52 -1.25
N ILE A 150 -18.84 24.28 -2.10
CA ILE A 150 -17.84 25.28 -2.50
C ILE A 150 -18.53 26.48 -3.14
N ARG A 151 -19.42 26.25 -4.14
CA ARG A 151 -20.18 27.34 -4.77
C ARG A 151 -21.07 28.11 -3.81
N LYS A 152 -21.54 27.47 -2.73
CA LYS A 152 -22.30 28.16 -1.68
C LYS A 152 -21.37 29.06 -0.88
N ILE A 153 -20.24 28.54 -0.40
CA ILE A 153 -19.24 29.34 0.32
C ILE A 153 -18.74 30.51 -0.54
N GLU A 154 -18.50 30.31 -1.84
CA GLU A 154 -18.07 31.38 -2.74
C GLU A 154 -19.11 32.51 -2.84
N ARG A 155 -20.40 32.16 -2.90
CA ARG A 155 -21.49 33.14 -2.85
C ARG A 155 -21.54 33.86 -1.51
N ASP A 156 -21.47 33.13 -0.41
CA ASP A 156 -21.48 33.71 0.94
C ASP A 156 -20.27 34.64 1.16
N LEU A 157 -19.11 34.28 0.60
CA LEU A 157 -17.88 35.07 0.65
C LEU A 157 -17.96 36.33 -0.24
N ALA A 158 -18.58 36.22 -1.42
CA ALA A 158 -18.85 37.38 -2.27
C ALA A 158 -19.80 38.37 -1.57
N GLU A 159 -20.87 37.87 -0.95
CA GLU A 159 -21.81 38.70 -0.20
C GLU A 159 -21.15 39.32 1.04
N ALA A 160 -20.35 38.56 1.79
CA ALA A 160 -19.60 39.10 2.92
C ALA A 160 -18.60 40.18 2.51
N ARG A 161 -17.93 40.02 1.36
CA ARG A 161 -17.05 41.06 0.79
C ARG A 161 -17.84 42.31 0.43
N GLU A 162 -19.00 42.16 -0.21
CA GLU A 162 -19.87 43.30 -0.52
C GLU A 162 -20.28 44.04 0.76
N ARG A 163 -20.75 43.33 1.79
CA ARG A 163 -21.08 43.92 3.10
C ARG A 163 -19.89 44.64 3.74
N VAL A 164 -18.69 44.08 3.66
CA VAL A 164 -17.48 44.75 4.17
C VAL A 164 -17.19 46.01 3.35
N THR A 165 -17.32 45.97 2.02
CA THR A 165 -17.12 47.18 1.20
C THR A 165 -18.16 48.25 1.51
N THR A 166 -19.44 47.89 1.71
CA THR A 166 -20.47 48.85 2.08
C THR A 166 -20.21 49.45 3.46
N LEU A 167 -19.85 48.62 4.46
CA LEU A 167 -19.51 49.11 5.81
C LEU A 167 -18.24 49.96 5.80
N THR A 168 -17.24 49.59 5.01
CA THR A 168 -16.01 50.39 4.85
C THR A 168 -16.32 51.72 4.18
N SER A 169 -17.20 51.74 3.18
CA SER A 169 -17.61 52.99 2.52
C SER A 169 -18.40 53.91 3.47
N GLN A 170 -19.35 53.36 4.24
CA GLN A 170 -20.09 54.09 5.27
C GLN A 170 -19.16 54.59 6.38
N ARG A 171 -18.24 53.75 6.84
CA ARG A 171 -17.23 54.12 7.83
C ARG A 171 -16.27 55.18 7.28
N SER A 172 -15.83 55.08 6.03
CA SER A 172 -14.98 56.12 5.44
C SER A 172 -15.72 57.46 5.25
N ALA A 173 -17.05 57.44 5.12
CA ALA A 173 -17.89 58.64 5.11
C ALA A 173 -18.11 59.21 6.53
N SER A 174 -18.24 58.36 7.55
CA SER A 174 -18.30 58.80 8.95
C SER A 174 -16.93 59.26 9.47
N ASP A 175 -15.86 58.53 9.17
CA ASP A 175 -14.48 58.86 9.53
C ASP A 175 -14.06 60.15 8.80
N ARG A 176 -14.52 60.44 7.57
CA ARG A 176 -14.36 61.77 6.94
C ARG A 176 -15.10 62.89 7.68
N ALA A 177 -16.24 62.60 8.29
CA ALA A 177 -17.00 63.55 9.11
C ALA A 177 -16.40 63.73 10.52
N GLU A 178 -15.73 62.71 11.06
CA GLU A 178 -15.01 62.76 12.34
C GLU A 178 -13.57 63.31 12.21
N LEU A 179 -12.89 63.11 11.08
CA LEU A 179 -11.57 63.70 10.78
C LEU A 179 -11.61 65.22 10.61
N ASP A 180 -12.77 65.80 10.27
CA ASP A 180 -13.01 67.25 10.35
C ASP A 180 -13.19 67.76 11.79
N GLN A 181 -13.28 66.86 12.80
CA GLN A 181 -13.49 67.21 14.22
C GLN A 181 -12.49 66.62 15.23
N ALA A 182 -11.62 65.69 14.85
CA ALA A 182 -10.70 65.02 15.78
C ALA A 182 -9.25 65.08 15.31
N GLY A 183 -8.68 66.28 15.29
CA GLY A 183 -7.23 66.45 15.38
C GLY A 183 -6.80 66.29 16.84
N GLU A 184 -6.53 65.06 17.29
CA GLU A 184 -5.87 64.86 18.57
C GLU A 184 -4.98 63.61 18.57
N ALA A 185 -3.70 63.82 18.90
CA ALA A 185 -2.65 62.83 18.85
C ALA A 185 -2.86 61.74 19.92
N THR A 186 -3.51 60.64 19.52
CA THR A 186 -3.50 59.40 20.30
C THR A 186 -2.22 58.61 20.03
N ASP A 187 -1.61 58.10 21.10
CA ASP A 187 -0.43 57.22 21.10
C ASP A 187 -0.64 56.05 20.13
N ASP A 188 -0.10 56.19 18.91
CA ASP A 188 -0.46 55.37 17.74
C ASP A 188 0.25 54.00 17.70
N ASN A 189 0.79 53.61 18.84
CA ASN A 189 1.55 52.38 19.01
C ASN A 189 0.63 51.21 19.36
N VAL A 190 0.69 50.13 18.58
CA VAL A 190 0.00 48.88 18.91
C VAL A 190 0.68 48.25 20.13
N ARG A 191 -0.08 47.98 21.20
CA ARG A 191 0.47 47.24 22.35
C ARG A 191 0.41 45.74 22.08
N ALA A 192 1.55 45.08 22.25
CA ALA A 192 1.65 43.63 22.15
C ALA A 192 2.39 43.05 23.37
N TRP A 193 1.81 42.02 23.94
CA TRP A 193 2.36 41.20 25.00
C TRP A 193 3.15 40.05 24.40
N TRP A 194 4.42 39.91 24.76
CA TRP A 194 5.27 38.87 24.18
C TRP A 194 5.59 37.77 25.19
N GLY A 195 5.74 36.55 24.69
CA GLY A 195 6.20 35.38 25.42
C GLY A 195 7.01 34.45 24.54
N LEU A 196 7.89 33.66 25.15
CA LEU A 196 8.77 32.73 24.45
C LEU A 196 8.30 31.29 24.67
N HIS A 197 8.22 30.52 23.59
CA HIS A 197 7.93 29.10 23.64
C HIS A 197 9.07 28.30 23.00
N THR A 198 9.67 27.38 23.74
CA THR A 198 10.76 26.54 23.23
C THR A 198 10.34 25.08 23.18
N ALA A 199 10.41 24.47 21.99
CA ALA A 199 10.07 23.08 21.76
C ALA A 199 11.19 22.40 20.95
N GLY A 200 11.83 21.37 21.52
CA GLY A 200 12.80 20.55 20.79
C GLY A 200 14.00 21.31 20.20
N GLY A 201 14.42 22.42 20.80
CA GLY A 201 15.51 23.28 20.30
C GLY A 201 15.07 24.43 19.38
N VAL A 202 13.79 24.47 18.99
CA VAL A 202 13.21 25.59 18.23
C VAL A 202 12.51 26.55 19.18
N SER A 203 12.85 27.84 19.07
CA SER A 203 12.16 28.92 19.76
C SER A 203 11.08 29.52 18.88
N ARG A 204 9.93 29.82 19.47
CA ARG A 204 8.79 30.52 18.87
C ARG A 204 8.44 31.70 19.75
N LEU A 205 8.42 32.88 19.15
CA LEU A 205 7.94 34.10 19.80
C LEU A 205 6.43 34.20 19.60
N GLU A 206 5.70 34.27 20.70
CA GLU A 206 4.25 34.48 20.71
C GLU A 206 3.99 35.94 21.07
N LEU A 207 3.19 36.61 20.24
CA LEU A 207 2.79 38.00 20.43
C LEU A 207 1.27 38.03 20.53
N GLU A 208 0.77 38.53 21.64
CA GLU A 208 -0.64 38.75 21.88
C GLU A 208 -0.93 40.25 21.77
N CYS A 209 -1.83 40.63 20.89
CA CYS A 209 -2.16 42.03 20.65
C CYS A 209 -3.58 42.35 21.10
N ASP A 210 -3.75 43.60 21.53
CA ASP A 210 -5.07 44.17 21.80
C ASP A 210 -5.90 44.28 20.51
N MET A 211 -7.21 44.13 20.66
CA MET A 211 -8.20 44.20 19.59
C MET A 211 -8.53 45.63 19.16
N SER A 212 -8.14 46.63 19.95
CA SER A 212 -8.44 48.05 19.69
C SER A 212 -8.02 48.50 18.28
N GLN A 213 -6.86 48.09 17.79
CA GLN A 213 -6.34 48.45 16.47
C GLN A 213 -6.46 47.33 15.42
N ARG A 214 -7.03 46.16 15.77
CA ARG A 214 -7.26 45.00 14.91
C ARG A 214 -6.07 44.64 13.98
N PRO A 215 -4.88 44.38 14.54
CA PRO A 215 -3.72 44.00 13.73
C PRO A 215 -3.99 42.71 12.96
N THR A 216 -3.55 42.64 11.71
CA THR A 216 -3.76 41.44 10.85
C THR A 216 -2.50 40.61 10.68
N ARG A 217 -1.33 41.26 10.76
CA ARG A 217 0.00 40.65 10.63
C ARG A 217 1.01 41.48 11.42
N ILE A 218 2.10 40.85 11.84
CA ILE A 218 3.26 41.50 12.44
C ILE A 218 4.47 41.24 11.57
N ARG A 219 5.36 42.22 11.45
CA ARG A 219 6.67 42.06 10.85
C ARG A 219 7.76 42.55 11.79
N ILE A 220 8.93 41.97 11.64
CA ILE A 220 10.15 42.36 12.31
C ILE A 220 11.10 42.89 11.25
N THR A 221 11.52 44.13 11.41
CA THR A 221 12.55 44.75 10.59
C THR A 221 13.81 44.95 11.43
N ASP A 222 14.97 44.84 10.78
CA ASP A 222 16.27 45.12 11.38
C ASP A 222 16.51 46.64 11.48
N ARG A 223 17.61 47.06 12.10
CA ARG A 223 18.02 48.47 12.26
C ARG A 223 18.16 49.22 10.95
N PHE A 224 18.43 48.49 9.87
CA PHE A 224 18.56 49.02 8.52
C PHE A 224 17.23 49.07 7.76
N GLY A 225 16.12 48.65 8.38
CA GLY A 225 14.79 48.60 7.77
C GLY A 225 14.53 47.36 6.91
N GLU A 226 15.48 46.42 6.84
CA GLU A 226 15.28 45.16 6.13
C GLU A 226 14.31 44.24 6.86
N LEU A 227 13.37 43.64 6.11
CA LEU A 227 12.42 42.67 6.64
C LEU A 227 13.15 41.37 6.98
N LYS A 228 13.14 40.99 8.27
CA LYS A 228 13.70 39.70 8.72
C LYS A 228 12.65 38.62 8.76
N ILE A 229 11.51 38.90 9.42
CA ILE A 229 10.45 37.90 9.59
C ILE A 229 9.08 38.56 9.49
N LYS A 230 8.12 37.81 8.95
CA LYS A 230 6.70 38.16 8.93
C LYS A 230 5.92 37.06 9.63
N SER A 231 5.01 37.45 10.52
CA SER A 231 4.15 36.52 11.23
C SER A 231 3.21 35.79 10.28
N MET A 232 2.73 34.63 10.73
CA MET A 232 1.55 34.02 10.15
C MET A 232 0.31 34.90 10.39
N THR A 233 -0.82 34.54 9.78
CA THR A 233 -2.12 35.17 10.04
C THR A 233 -2.49 35.06 11.52
N ALA A 234 -3.09 36.12 12.06
CA ALA A 234 -3.56 36.16 13.43
C ALA A 234 -4.48 34.96 13.75
N MET A 235 -4.27 34.35 14.91
CA MET A 235 -5.16 33.35 15.48
C MET A 235 -5.97 34.02 16.59
N HIS A 236 -7.27 33.73 16.65
CA HIS A 236 -8.12 34.22 17.73
C HIS A 236 -7.85 33.36 18.98
N SER A 237 -7.49 34.02 20.07
CA SER A 237 -7.47 33.41 21.39
C SER A 237 -8.91 33.35 21.95
N GLY A 238 -9.16 32.45 22.91
CA GLY A 238 -10.50 32.20 23.45
C GLY A 238 -11.09 33.38 24.24
N ASP A 239 -10.25 34.33 24.65
CA ASP A 239 -10.59 35.61 25.28
C ASP A 239 -10.87 36.73 24.25
N GLY A 240 -10.76 36.42 22.96
CA GLY A 240 -10.95 37.38 21.87
C GLY A 240 -9.70 38.19 21.51
N SER A 241 -8.55 37.97 22.16
CA SER A 241 -7.29 38.60 21.76
C SER A 241 -6.73 37.99 20.47
N LEU A 242 -5.86 38.72 19.77
CA LEU A 242 -5.20 38.23 18.57
C LEU A 242 -3.79 37.77 18.88
N THR A 243 -3.54 36.49 18.63
CA THR A 243 -2.24 35.87 18.85
C THR A 243 -1.51 35.67 17.54
N PHE A 244 -0.24 36.03 17.53
CA PHE A 244 0.67 35.87 16.41
C PHE A 244 1.83 35.00 16.84
N ALA A 245 2.18 34.04 15.98
CA ALA A 245 3.33 33.19 16.18
C ALA A 245 4.41 33.54 15.15
N ILE A 246 5.61 33.78 15.65
CA ILE A 246 6.82 33.98 14.86
C ILE A 246 7.72 32.77 15.12
N GLY A 247 7.88 31.93 14.10
CA GLY A 247 8.79 30.78 14.17
C GLY A 247 10.23 31.23 13.97
N GLU A 248 11.15 30.63 14.72
CA GLU A 248 12.60 30.81 14.59
C GLU A 248 13.03 32.30 14.59
N PRO A 249 12.73 33.06 15.65
CA PRO A 249 13.24 34.42 15.77
C PRO A 249 14.79 34.41 15.84
N PRO A 250 15.48 35.44 15.32
CA PRO A 250 16.92 35.55 15.41
C PRO A 250 17.41 35.48 16.86
N ALA A 251 18.51 34.77 17.11
CA ALA A 251 19.00 34.52 18.47
C ALA A 251 19.40 35.80 19.22
N ASP A 252 19.95 36.78 18.50
CA ASP A 252 20.27 38.12 18.97
C ASP A 252 19.02 38.92 19.34
N LEU A 253 17.93 38.79 18.59
CA LEU A 253 16.63 39.38 18.94
C LEU A 253 16.09 38.78 20.25
N VAL A 254 16.12 37.46 20.40
CA VAL A 254 15.65 36.80 21.62
C VAL A 254 16.47 37.25 22.83
N ALA A 255 17.80 37.27 22.71
CA ALA A 255 18.69 37.75 23.76
C ALA A 255 18.43 39.23 24.12
N ALA A 256 18.13 40.07 23.14
CA ALA A 256 17.78 41.47 23.35
C ALA A 256 16.45 41.64 24.11
N LEU A 257 15.42 40.88 23.74
CA LEU A 257 14.13 40.86 24.43
C LEU A 257 14.26 40.35 25.87
N GLU A 258 15.05 39.31 26.12
CA GLU A 258 15.26 38.76 27.46
C GLU A 258 16.10 39.67 28.37
N THR A 259 17.08 40.38 27.82
CA THR A 259 17.96 41.27 28.58
C THR A 259 17.47 42.71 28.68
N GLY A 260 16.37 43.05 27.98
CA GLY A 260 15.84 44.40 27.86
C GLY A 260 16.79 45.37 27.14
N ARG A 261 17.78 44.86 26.39
CA ARG A 261 18.69 45.68 25.59
C ARG A 261 18.11 45.92 24.21
N ASP A 262 18.35 47.11 23.66
CA ASP A 262 17.95 47.41 22.29
C ASP A 262 18.94 46.80 21.29
N ALA A 263 18.49 45.79 20.53
CA ALA A 263 19.26 45.23 19.41
C ALA A 263 19.06 46.02 18.10
N GLY A 264 18.15 46.99 18.07
CA GLY A 264 17.81 47.77 16.88
C GLY A 264 16.74 47.11 15.99
N TYR A 265 16.08 46.05 16.47
CA TYR A 265 14.93 45.48 15.78
C TYR A 265 13.67 46.31 16.03
N ARG A 266 12.87 46.50 14.97
CA ARG A 266 11.58 47.18 15.06
C ARG A 266 10.45 46.21 14.78
N PHE A 267 9.42 46.29 15.61
CA PHE A 267 8.20 45.52 15.47
C PHE A 267 7.13 46.42 14.87
N GLU A 268 6.49 45.96 13.81
CA GLU A 268 5.43 46.70 13.15
C GLU A 268 4.23 45.79 12.91
N ALA A 269 3.03 46.29 13.16
CA ALA A 269 1.79 45.58 12.94
C ALA A 269 1.02 46.21 11.78
N LEU A 270 0.42 45.36 10.94
CA LEU A 270 -0.41 45.78 9.83
C LEU A 270 -1.83 46.05 10.33
N CYS A 271 -2.15 47.33 10.51
CA CYS A 271 -3.44 47.84 10.96
C CYS A 271 -4.05 48.68 9.84
N GLN A 272 -5.25 48.33 9.39
CA GLN A 272 -5.98 49.10 8.35
C GLN A 272 -5.11 49.49 7.13
N TYR A 273 -4.30 48.54 6.64
CA TYR A 273 -3.36 48.68 5.51
C TYR A 273 -2.08 49.52 5.77
N GLU A 274 -1.89 50.04 6.98
CA GLU A 274 -0.70 50.77 7.40
C GLU A 274 0.16 49.94 8.36
N TRP A 275 1.49 50.05 8.25
CA TRP A 275 2.41 49.44 9.21
C TRP A 275 2.64 50.40 10.37
N ARG A 276 2.12 50.05 11.54
CA ARG A 276 2.25 50.84 12.76
C ARG A 276 3.26 50.24 13.72
N PRO A 277 4.05 51.05 14.43
CA PRO A 277 4.99 50.57 15.44
C PRO A 277 4.28 49.78 16.55
N VAL A 278 4.91 48.71 17.01
CA VAL A 278 4.42 47.87 18.09
C VAL A 278 5.27 48.10 19.33
N ARG A 279 4.61 48.43 20.44
CA ARG A 279 5.20 48.48 21.77
C ARG A 279 5.08 47.12 22.44
N LEU A 280 6.23 46.50 22.68
CA LEU A 280 6.32 45.20 23.33
C LEU A 280 6.25 45.33 24.86
N ILE A 281 5.46 44.46 25.48
CA ILE A 281 5.32 44.31 26.93
C ILE A 281 5.68 42.87 27.27
N ASP A 282 6.69 42.67 28.12
CA ASP A 282 7.08 41.33 28.56
C ASP A 282 6.02 40.76 29.51
N THR A 283 5.46 39.60 29.16
CA THR A 283 4.51 38.88 30.02
C THR A 283 5.17 38.01 31.07
N GLY A 284 6.48 37.81 30.95
CA GLY A 284 7.20 36.86 31.76
C GLY A 284 6.97 35.39 31.37
N ARG A 285 6.19 35.12 30.31
CA ARG A 285 5.80 33.78 29.89
C ARG A 285 6.92 33.13 29.09
N ARG A 286 7.60 32.13 29.69
CA ARG A 286 8.59 31.29 29.02
C ARG A 286 8.14 29.86 29.19
N THR A 287 7.80 29.19 28.09
CA THR A 287 7.15 27.88 28.18
C THR A 287 7.89 26.83 27.38
N LYS A 288 7.99 25.62 27.93
CA LYS A 288 8.63 24.47 27.28
C LYS A 288 7.67 23.30 27.18
N ILE A 289 7.83 22.51 26.12
CA ILE A 289 7.15 21.21 26.02
C ILE A 289 7.95 20.19 26.81
N VAL A 290 7.34 19.63 27.85
CA VAL A 290 7.90 18.53 28.65
C VAL A 290 7.08 17.28 28.38
N GLN A 291 7.77 16.16 28.19
CA GLN A 291 7.14 14.86 28.05
C GLN A 291 7.06 14.18 29.43
N ASP A 292 5.87 13.74 29.81
CA ASP A 292 5.66 12.94 31.02
C ASP A 292 6.13 11.48 30.79
N ARG A 293 6.32 10.72 31.87
CA ARG A 293 6.70 9.30 31.87
C ARG A 293 5.75 8.42 31.05
N GLN A 294 4.50 8.86 30.87
CA GLN A 294 3.49 8.20 30.04
C GLN A 294 3.53 8.64 28.55
N GLY A 295 4.53 9.42 28.15
CA GLY A 295 4.71 9.90 26.79
C GLY A 295 3.83 11.09 26.39
N ARG A 296 3.02 11.63 27.31
CA ARG A 296 2.14 12.79 27.08
C ARG A 296 2.94 14.10 27.08
N LEU A 297 2.64 15.00 26.16
CA LEU A 297 3.32 16.30 26.03
C LEU A 297 2.52 17.38 26.75
N PHE A 298 3.16 18.08 27.67
CA PHE A 298 2.58 19.20 28.42
C PHE A 298 3.40 20.47 28.19
N ARG A 299 2.70 21.61 28.10
CA ARG A 299 3.33 22.92 28.06
C ARG A 299 3.49 23.42 29.50
N VAL A 300 4.72 23.57 29.96
CA VAL A 300 5.05 24.02 31.32
C VAL A 300 5.68 25.40 31.25
N ASN A 301 5.33 26.30 32.17
CA ASN A 301 5.98 27.60 32.33
C ASN A 301 7.31 27.39 33.09
N ASP A 302 8.42 27.96 32.62
CA ASP A 302 9.74 27.81 33.23
C ASP A 302 9.75 28.28 34.69
N ALA A 303 8.94 29.30 35.03
CA ALA A 303 8.76 29.76 36.41
C ALA A 303 8.14 28.67 37.33
N ASP A 304 7.16 27.92 36.82
CA ASP A 304 6.53 26.81 37.55
C ASP A 304 7.40 25.54 37.53
N ALA A 305 8.20 25.35 36.49
CA ALA A 305 9.14 24.23 36.38
C ALA A 305 10.26 24.34 37.42
N ILE A 306 10.78 25.56 37.64
CA ILE A 306 11.78 25.84 38.69
C ILE A 306 11.17 25.65 40.09
N ALA A 307 9.94 26.12 40.32
CA ALA A 307 9.24 25.93 41.59
C ALA A 307 8.95 24.46 41.91
N ARG A 308 8.59 23.64 40.92
CA ARG A 308 8.37 22.20 41.10
C ARG A 308 9.68 21.41 41.30
N MET A 309 10.78 21.87 40.72
CA MET A 309 12.12 21.31 40.95
C MET A 309 12.66 21.62 42.35
N THR A 310 12.32 22.78 42.94
CA THR A 310 12.74 23.11 44.32
C THR A 310 11.87 22.49 45.40
N THR A 311 10.62 22.11 45.12
CA THR A 311 9.76 21.39 46.07
C THR A 311 9.97 19.87 46.10
N PHE A 312 10.67 19.30 45.12
CA PHE A 312 10.98 17.87 45.12
C PHE A 312 12.30 17.61 45.86
N ASN A 313 12.28 17.79 47.18
CA ASN A 313 13.34 17.25 48.03
C ASN A 313 13.09 15.73 48.15
N PRO A 314 13.94 14.85 47.60
CA PRO A 314 13.69 13.41 47.57
C PRO A 314 13.73 12.73 48.96
N PHE A 315 13.86 13.52 50.03
CA PHE A 315 13.87 13.07 51.42
C PHE A 315 12.65 13.52 52.24
N ASP A 316 11.67 14.21 51.62
CA ASP A 316 10.46 14.64 52.35
C ASP A 316 9.30 13.65 52.14
N LEU A 317 9.10 12.77 53.12
CA LEU A 317 8.09 11.69 53.12
C LEU A 317 6.74 12.12 53.72
N THR A 318 6.36 13.40 53.66
CA THR A 318 5.22 13.91 54.46
C THR A 318 4.02 14.46 53.70
N SER A 319 3.91 14.33 52.37
CA SER A 319 2.71 14.81 51.65
C SER A 319 2.02 13.73 50.83
N ASP A 320 1.54 12.70 51.51
CA ASP A 320 0.50 11.80 51.00
C ASP A 320 -0.62 11.72 52.05
N SER A 321 -1.36 12.83 52.24
CA SER A 321 -2.62 12.86 53.00
C SER A 321 -3.28 14.25 53.02
N ALA A 322 -3.89 14.67 51.90
CA ALA A 322 -4.93 15.73 51.81
C ALA A 322 -5.11 16.06 50.31
N GLN A 323 -6.25 15.95 49.64
CA GLN A 323 -7.66 15.94 50.03
C GLN A 323 -8.44 15.19 48.94
N LEU A 324 -9.04 14.06 49.32
CA LEU A 324 -10.30 13.59 48.74
C LEU A 324 -11.41 14.21 49.58
N THR A 325 -12.03 15.29 49.11
CA THR A 325 -13.32 15.77 49.63
C THR A 325 -14.05 16.60 48.57
N LEU A 326 -15.12 16.00 48.05
CA LEU A 326 -16.42 16.56 47.64
C LEU A 326 -16.51 18.05 47.25
N ASN A 327 -16.77 18.29 45.96
CA ASN A 327 -18.08 18.73 45.43
C ASN A 327 -18.12 18.57 43.91
#